data_AF-A0A1K2HB29-F1
#
_entry.id   AF-A0A1K2HB29-F1
#
_cell.length_a   1.000
_cell.length_b   1.000
_cell.length_c   1.000
_cell.angle_alpha   90.00
_cell.angle_beta   90.00
_cell.angle_gamma   90.00
#
_symmetry.space_group_name_H-M   'P 1'
#
loop_
_entity.id
_entity.type
_entity.pdbx_description
1 polymer ?
#
loop_
_entity_poly.entity_id
_entity_poly.type
_entity_poly.pdbx_seq_one_letter_code
_entity_poly.pdbx_strand_id
1 'polypeptide(L)'
;MLNAECKQCNKKWHHDNAKYCSMCGNKLIDEPEFKVGDIISSQIFIDGSAIVMLEEDLMNFDKGVVGVWYSKEDSSLIETFYFVDEGDTRRATPEEIKEYESVLNFYKHSREPFEIKEGDLIESKSGTKTIISYPQTFSKINFVNGNWKLLKTAEEIDEWLGASDDK
;
A
#
# COMPACT_ATOMS: atom_id res chain seq x y z
N MET A 1 -12.57 6.11 -20.56
CA MET A 1 -13.18 7.26 -19.82
C MET A 1 -12.04 8.18 -19.40
N LEU A 2 -12.30 9.38 -18.86
CA LEU A 2 -11.30 10.45 -18.70
C LEU A 2 -10.06 10.01 -17.91
N ASN A 3 -8.96 9.79 -18.65
CA ASN A 3 -7.57 9.90 -18.25
C ASN A 3 -7.37 10.82 -17.03
N ALA A 4 -7.32 10.25 -15.83
CA ALA A 4 -7.16 10.99 -14.59
C ALA A 4 -5.89 11.86 -14.69
N GLU A 5 -6.00 13.16 -14.41
CA GLU A 5 -4.83 14.03 -14.42
C GLU A 5 -4.10 13.91 -13.08
N CYS A 6 -2.82 13.54 -13.11
CA CYS A 6 -2.00 13.56 -11.91
C CYS A 6 -1.88 15.00 -11.38
N LYS A 7 -2.46 15.29 -10.21
CA LYS A 7 -2.43 16.62 -9.56
C LYS A 7 -1.01 17.15 -9.28
N GLN A 8 0.01 16.27 -9.32
CA GLN A 8 1.40 16.61 -9.02
C GLN A 8 2.22 16.97 -10.26
N CYS A 9 2.08 16.20 -11.33
CA CYS A 9 2.88 16.37 -12.55
C CYS A 9 2.05 16.80 -13.77
N ASN A 10 0.74 17.03 -13.59
CA ASN A 10 -0.24 17.44 -14.61
C ASN A 10 -0.22 16.57 -15.88
N LYS A 11 0.08 15.28 -15.71
CA LYS A 11 0.07 14.30 -16.80
C LYS A 11 -1.26 13.55 -16.79
N LYS A 12 -1.78 13.28 -18.00
CA LYS A 12 -3.06 12.61 -18.24
C LYS A 12 -2.90 11.19 -18.79
N TRP A 13 -1.70 10.79 -19.19
CA TRP A 13 -1.48 9.51 -19.85
C TRP A 13 -1.34 8.39 -18.82
N HIS A 14 -2.47 7.93 -18.32
CA HIS A 14 -2.59 6.81 -17.39
C HIS A 14 -3.61 5.82 -17.91
N HIS A 15 -3.42 4.53 -17.63
CA HIS A 15 -4.44 3.52 -17.94
C HIS A 15 -5.76 3.88 -17.25
N ASP A 16 -6.90 3.56 -17.87
CA ASP A 16 -8.24 3.86 -17.35
C ASP A 16 -8.48 3.33 -15.92
N ASN A 17 -7.73 2.30 -15.50
CA ASN A 17 -7.81 1.68 -14.17
C ASN A 17 -6.61 2.00 -13.26
N ALA A 18 -5.73 2.93 -13.66
CA ALA A 18 -4.53 3.26 -12.89
C ALA A 18 -4.90 4.01 -11.61
N LYS A 19 -4.61 3.41 -10.44
CA LYS A 19 -4.71 4.09 -9.14
C LYS A 19 -3.55 5.09 -8.91
N TYR A 20 -2.44 4.91 -9.64
CA TYR A 20 -1.18 5.66 -9.50
C TYR A 20 -0.66 6.21 -10.82
N CYS A 21 -0.01 7.37 -10.74
CA CYS A 21 0.63 8.02 -11.87
C CYS A 21 1.86 7.23 -12.29
N SER A 22 1.83 6.62 -13.48
CA SER A 22 2.96 5.90 -14.07
C SER A 22 4.27 6.73 -14.11
N MET A 23 4.14 8.05 -14.25
CA MET A 23 5.28 8.96 -14.39
C MET A 23 5.95 9.34 -13.07
N CYS A 24 5.18 9.59 -12.01
CA CYS A 24 5.73 10.12 -10.76
C CYS A 24 5.32 9.36 -9.50
N GLY A 25 4.55 8.28 -9.64
CA GLY A 25 4.07 7.46 -8.53
C GLY A 25 2.99 8.13 -7.66
N ASN A 26 2.58 9.37 -7.96
CA ASN A 26 1.56 10.04 -7.17
C ASN A 26 0.17 9.46 -7.43
N LYS A 27 -0.67 9.48 -6.39
CA LYS A 27 -2.07 9.02 -6.44
C LYS A 27 -2.85 9.75 -7.54
N LEU A 28 -3.57 8.99 -8.37
CA LEU A 28 -4.54 9.53 -9.34
C LEU A 28 -5.96 9.54 -8.77
N ILE A 29 -6.23 8.64 -7.84
CA ILE A 29 -7.48 8.51 -7.11
C ILE A 29 -7.17 8.77 -5.65
N ASP A 30 -8.00 9.57 -4.99
CA ASP A 30 -7.88 9.80 -3.55
C ASP A 30 -8.30 8.49 -2.84
N GLU A 31 -7.34 7.58 -2.63
CA GLU A 31 -7.52 6.42 -1.77
C GLU A 31 -7.67 6.88 -0.32
N PRO A 32 -8.56 6.26 0.45
CA PRO A 32 -8.75 6.62 1.85
C PRO A 32 -7.43 6.40 2.62
N GLU A 33 -7.09 7.36 3.48
CA GLU A 33 -5.86 7.35 4.29
C GLU A 33 -6.22 6.97 5.73
N PHE A 34 -5.54 5.95 6.26
CA PHE A 34 -5.71 5.51 7.64
C PHE A 34 -5.26 6.61 8.61
N LYS A 35 -6.10 6.93 9.58
CA LYS A 35 -5.81 7.91 10.63
C LYS A 35 -5.83 7.26 11.99
N VAL A 36 -5.08 7.87 12.92
CA VAL A 36 -5.12 7.46 14.33
C VAL A 36 -6.54 7.69 14.84
N GLY A 37 -7.12 6.61 15.39
CA GLY A 37 -8.51 6.62 15.81
C GLY A 37 -9.48 6.15 14.74
N ASP A 38 -9.05 5.70 13.55
CA ASP A 38 -9.96 4.96 12.66
C ASP A 38 -10.40 3.65 13.31
N ILE A 39 -11.63 3.24 13.06
CA ILE A 39 -12.17 1.97 13.54
C ILE A 39 -11.65 0.86 12.65
N ILE A 40 -11.08 -0.15 13.29
CA ILE A 40 -10.58 -1.35 12.63
C ILE A 40 -11.27 -2.55 13.23
N SER A 41 -11.61 -3.52 12.40
CA SER A 41 -11.82 -4.87 12.89
C SER A 41 -10.46 -5.53 13.06
N SER A 42 -10.18 -6.02 14.27
CA SER A 42 -8.88 -6.63 14.61
C SER A 42 -8.96 -8.13 14.92
N GLN A 43 -10.16 -8.69 14.94
CA GLN A 43 -10.44 -10.10 15.19
C GLN A 43 -11.53 -10.57 14.23
N ILE A 44 -11.18 -10.91 12.99
CA ILE A 44 -12.15 -11.61 12.12
C ILE A 44 -11.95 -13.14 12.23
N PHE A 45 -10.80 -13.64 12.70
CA PHE A 45 -10.55 -15.07 12.92
C PHE A 45 -9.59 -15.36 14.09
N ILE A 46 -9.54 -16.64 14.48
CA ILE A 46 -8.87 -17.25 15.66
C ILE A 46 -7.34 -16.99 15.68
N ASP A 47 -6.77 -16.46 14.61
CA ASP A 47 -5.37 -16.14 14.35
C ASP A 47 -5.04 -14.63 14.38
N GLY A 48 -6.04 -13.74 14.48
CA GLY A 48 -5.87 -12.36 14.97
C GLY A 48 -5.02 -11.41 14.11
N SER A 49 -4.94 -11.63 12.80
CA SER A 49 -3.93 -10.97 11.95
C SER A 49 -4.49 -10.06 10.87
N ALA A 50 -5.74 -9.59 10.96
CA ALA A 50 -6.37 -8.76 9.93
C ALA A 50 -6.64 -7.32 10.38
N ILE A 51 -6.41 -6.33 9.50
CA ILE A 51 -6.84 -4.94 9.68
C ILE A 51 -7.72 -4.55 8.48
N VAL A 52 -8.93 -4.03 8.76
CA VAL A 52 -9.86 -3.48 7.76
C VAL A 52 -10.17 -2.03 8.10
N MET A 53 -10.10 -1.14 7.12
CA MET A 53 -10.59 0.24 7.25
C MET A 53 -12.10 0.28 7.09
N LEU A 54 -12.81 0.92 8.01
CA LEU A 54 -14.26 1.09 7.96
C LEU A 54 -14.59 2.52 7.55
N GLU A 55 -15.37 2.72 6.47
CA GLU A 55 -15.78 4.05 5.99
C GLU A 55 -16.83 4.72 6.89
N GLU A 56 -17.52 3.97 7.74
CA GLU A 56 -18.60 4.47 8.61
C GLU A 56 -18.55 3.82 10.00
N ASP A 57 -19.02 4.56 11.01
CA ASP A 57 -19.31 3.98 12.33
C ASP A 57 -20.30 2.81 12.16
N LEU A 58 -19.90 1.61 12.59
CA LEU A 58 -20.76 0.44 12.62
C LEU A 58 -21.83 0.65 13.68
N MET A 59 -23.08 0.91 13.26
CA MET A 59 -24.18 1.17 14.20
C MET A 59 -25.04 -0.06 14.51
N ASN A 60 -24.66 -1.28 14.12
CA ASN A 60 -25.37 -2.52 14.46
C ASN A 60 -24.51 -3.77 14.22
N PHE A 61 -24.87 -4.87 14.89
CA PHE A 61 -24.33 -6.22 14.69
C PHE A 61 -24.42 -6.65 13.21
N ASP A 62 -23.29 -7.11 12.66
CA ASP A 62 -23.09 -7.60 11.30
C ASP A 62 -23.38 -6.62 10.16
N LYS A 63 -22.50 -5.63 9.97
CA LYS A 63 -22.52 -4.79 8.76
C LYS A 63 -21.57 -5.35 7.71
N GLY A 64 -22.06 -5.47 6.49
CA GLY A 64 -21.24 -5.69 5.32
C GLY A 64 -20.45 -4.44 4.96
N VAL A 65 -19.13 -4.55 4.92
CA VAL A 65 -18.21 -3.46 4.58
C VAL A 65 -17.31 -3.88 3.41
N VAL A 66 -17.15 -3.00 2.44
CA VAL A 66 -16.09 -3.14 1.44
C VAL A 66 -14.86 -2.49 2.04
N GLY A 67 -13.76 -3.22 2.07
CA GLY A 67 -12.55 -2.71 2.68
C GLY A 67 -11.32 -3.45 2.20
N VAL A 68 -10.18 -2.91 2.62
CA VAL A 68 -8.88 -3.52 2.37
C VAL A 68 -8.49 -4.33 3.59
N TRP A 69 -8.30 -5.62 3.38
CA TRP A 69 -7.82 -6.57 4.38
C TRP A 69 -6.32 -6.77 4.24
N TYR A 70 -5.60 -6.51 5.32
CA TYR A 70 -4.18 -6.87 5.43
C TYR A 70 -4.00 -8.05 6.38
N SER A 71 -3.52 -9.19 5.87
CA SER A 71 -3.06 -10.33 6.68
C SER A 71 -1.65 -10.09 7.17
N LYS A 72 -1.44 -10.00 8.48
CA LYS A 72 -0.11 -9.92 9.09
C LYS A 72 0.67 -11.23 8.93
N GLU A 73 -0.01 -12.37 8.91
CA GLU A 73 0.63 -13.69 8.78
C GLU A 73 1.18 -13.88 7.36
N ASP A 74 0.33 -13.67 6.36
CA ASP A 74 0.70 -13.85 4.95
C ASP A 74 1.38 -12.60 4.38
N SER A 75 1.40 -11.50 5.12
CA SER A 75 1.80 -10.18 4.65
C SER A 75 1.11 -9.83 3.32
N SER A 76 -0.19 -10.11 3.19
CA SER A 76 -0.93 -9.96 1.93
C SER A 76 -2.05 -8.94 2.08
N LEU A 77 -2.42 -8.28 0.97
CA LEU A 77 -3.45 -7.25 0.94
C LEU A 77 -4.53 -7.56 -0.10
N ILE A 78 -5.78 -7.63 0.35
CA ILE A 78 -6.94 -7.99 -0.48
C ILE A 78 -8.04 -6.96 -0.29
N GLU A 79 -8.52 -6.37 -1.39
CA GLU A 79 -9.72 -5.54 -1.39
C GLU A 79 -10.93 -6.45 -1.61
N THR A 80 -11.80 -6.60 -0.61
CA THR A 80 -13.00 -7.44 -0.72
C THR A 80 -14.08 -7.03 0.30
N PHE A 81 -15.22 -7.70 0.24
CA PHE A 81 -16.36 -7.49 1.11
C PHE A 81 -16.28 -8.41 2.33
N TYR A 82 -16.50 -7.83 3.52
CA TYR A 82 -16.45 -8.53 4.80
C TYR A 82 -17.67 -8.21 5.67
N PHE A 83 -18.04 -9.15 6.53
CA PHE A 83 -18.92 -8.89 7.67
C PHE A 83 -18.06 -8.58 8.89
N VAL A 84 -18.40 -7.48 9.58
CA VAL A 84 -17.71 -7.06 10.79
C VAL A 84 -18.72 -6.93 11.93
N ASP A 85 -18.41 -7.57 13.06
CA ASP A 85 -19.11 -7.38 14.33
C ASP A 85 -18.52 -6.16 15.07
N GLU A 86 -19.39 -5.34 15.66
CA GLU A 86 -19.00 -4.21 16.52
C GLU A 86 -18.10 -4.67 17.67
N GLY A 87 -18.38 -5.85 18.24
CA GLY A 87 -17.59 -6.45 19.33
C GLY A 87 -16.13 -6.74 18.97
N ASP A 88 -15.83 -6.94 17.69
CA ASP A 88 -14.50 -7.24 17.17
C ASP A 88 -13.76 -5.98 16.68
N THR A 89 -14.39 -4.82 16.84
CA THR A 89 -13.80 -3.54 16.46
C THR A 89 -13.08 -2.85 17.61
N ARG A 90 -12.03 -2.12 17.25
CA ARG A 90 -11.33 -1.20 18.14
C ARG A 90 -10.71 -0.07 17.35
N ARG A 91 -10.16 0.92 18.05
CA ARG A 91 -9.35 1.97 17.44
C ARG A 91 -7.98 1.41 17.06
N ALA A 92 -7.49 1.78 15.87
CA ALA A 92 -6.14 1.42 15.44
C ALA A 92 -5.06 2.05 16.31
N THR A 93 -3.96 1.32 16.55
CA THR A 93 -2.77 1.91 17.16
C THR A 93 -1.89 2.60 16.12
N PRO A 94 -1.04 3.56 16.52
CA PRO A 94 -0.09 4.20 15.60
C PRO A 94 0.86 3.20 14.92
N GLU A 95 1.24 2.12 15.58
CA GLU A 95 2.13 1.09 15.05
C GLU A 95 1.46 0.29 13.93
N GLU A 96 0.19 -0.07 14.12
CA GLU A 96 -0.60 -0.78 13.12
C GLU A 96 -0.85 0.06 11.88
N ILE A 97 -1.11 1.36 12.08
CA ILE A 97 -1.24 2.32 10.98
C ILE A 97 0.05 2.40 10.18
N LYS A 98 1.21 2.54 10.84
CA LYS A 98 2.51 2.59 10.16
C LYS A 98 2.81 1.33 9.37
N GLU A 99 2.54 0.16 9.95
CA GLU A 99 2.73 -1.11 9.25
C GLU A 99 1.82 -1.18 8.02
N TYR A 100 0.54 -0.84 8.17
CA TYR A 100 -0.43 -0.84 7.09
C TYR A 100 -0.07 0.16 5.97
N GLU A 101 0.35 1.38 6.31
CA GLU A 101 0.85 2.36 5.35
C GLU A 101 2.06 1.85 4.57
N SER A 102 2.97 1.14 5.26
CA SER A 102 4.11 0.50 4.62
C SER A 102 3.67 -0.61 3.68
N VAL A 103 2.73 -1.47 4.07
CA VAL A 103 2.18 -2.53 3.21
C VAL A 103 1.53 -1.94 1.97
N LEU A 104 0.70 -0.91 2.15
CA LEU A 104 0.09 -0.17 1.05
C LEU A 104 1.16 0.35 0.11
N ASN A 105 2.29 0.89 0.59
CA ASN A 105 3.34 1.36 -0.28
C ASN A 105 3.82 0.29 -1.29
N PHE A 106 4.00 -0.96 -0.87
CA PHE A 106 4.40 -2.05 -1.77
C PHE A 106 3.28 -2.45 -2.73
N TYR A 107 2.05 -2.53 -2.22
CA TYR A 107 0.88 -2.89 -3.02
C TYR A 107 0.66 -1.94 -4.22
N LYS A 108 0.97 -0.65 -4.05
CA LYS A 108 0.89 0.36 -5.14
C LYS A 108 1.76 0.04 -6.34
N HIS A 109 2.85 -0.66 -6.09
CA HIS A 109 3.81 -1.10 -7.10
C HIS A 109 3.57 -2.55 -7.52
N SER A 110 2.40 -3.12 -7.21
CA SER A 110 2.07 -4.53 -7.47
C SER A 110 3.12 -5.50 -6.92
N ARG A 111 3.73 -5.15 -5.77
CA ARG A 111 4.77 -5.92 -5.09
C ARG A 111 4.22 -6.49 -3.80
N GLU A 112 4.58 -7.75 -3.50
CA GLU A 112 4.25 -8.34 -2.21
C GLU A 112 4.87 -7.52 -1.07
N PRO A 113 4.11 -7.25 0.01
CA PRO A 113 4.60 -6.45 1.13
C PRO A 113 5.95 -6.92 1.66
N PHE A 114 6.88 -5.97 1.76
CA PHE A 114 8.26 -6.18 2.23
C PHE A 114 9.12 -7.08 1.34
N GLU A 115 8.63 -7.53 0.19
CA GLU A 115 9.45 -8.18 -0.83
C GLU A 115 10.23 -7.11 -1.59
N ILE A 116 11.56 -7.21 -1.52
CA ILE A 116 12.48 -6.27 -2.13
C ILE A 116 13.42 -7.03 -3.06
N LYS A 117 13.64 -6.48 -4.26
CA LYS A 117 14.47 -7.09 -5.31
C LYS A 117 15.64 -6.20 -5.67
N GLU A 118 16.66 -6.83 -6.25
CA GLU A 118 17.71 -6.10 -6.94
C GLU A 118 17.09 -5.26 -8.07
N GLY A 119 17.54 -4.02 -8.21
CA GLY A 119 17.00 -3.06 -9.18
C GLY A 119 15.89 -2.17 -8.63
N ASP A 120 15.23 -2.52 -7.52
CA ASP A 120 14.19 -1.66 -6.92
C ASP A 120 14.78 -0.29 -6.50
N LEU A 121 14.02 0.78 -6.71
CA LEU A 121 14.37 2.14 -6.28
C LEU A 121 13.67 2.44 -4.95
N ILE A 122 14.47 2.72 -3.93
CA ILE A 122 14.00 3.12 -2.61
C ILE A 122 14.46 4.52 -2.24
N GLU A 123 13.77 5.14 -1.30
CA GLU A 123 14.11 6.43 -0.71
C GLU A 123 14.27 6.32 0.80
N SER A 124 15.35 6.86 1.32
CA SER A 124 15.59 6.94 2.75
C SER A 124 14.73 8.04 3.39
N LYS A 125 14.59 7.99 4.71
CA LYS A 125 13.98 9.09 5.48
C LYS A 125 14.64 10.46 5.25
N SER A 126 15.92 10.50 4.88
CA SER A 126 16.65 11.74 4.55
C SER A 126 16.45 12.21 3.09
N GLY A 127 15.63 11.51 2.30
CA GLY A 127 15.40 11.79 0.88
C GLY A 127 16.47 11.23 -0.06
N THR A 128 17.37 10.38 0.45
CA THR A 128 18.40 9.76 -0.39
C THR A 128 17.78 8.62 -1.20
N LYS A 129 17.89 8.70 -2.52
CA LYS A 129 17.38 7.68 -3.44
C LYS A 129 18.47 6.69 -3.81
N THR A 130 18.15 5.40 -3.73
CA THR A 130 19.11 4.31 -3.94
C THR A 130 18.46 3.20 -4.76
N ILE A 131 19.17 2.71 -5.77
CA ILE A 131 18.84 1.46 -6.45
C ILE A 131 19.44 0.31 -5.66
N ILE A 132 18.65 -0.71 -5.39
CA ILE A 132 19.04 -1.84 -4.55
C ILE A 132 19.95 -2.78 -5.34
N SER A 133 21.13 -3.06 -4.79
CA SER A 133 22.04 -4.12 -5.30
C SER A 133 22.08 -5.34 -4.38
N TYR A 134 21.67 -5.19 -3.11
CA TYR A 134 21.74 -6.24 -2.09
C TYR A 134 20.43 -6.26 -1.27
N PRO A 135 19.35 -6.85 -1.81
CA PRO A 135 18.01 -6.83 -1.19
C PRO A 135 17.99 -7.39 0.24
N GLN A 136 18.83 -8.39 0.53
CA GLN A 136 18.96 -9.02 1.85
C GLN A 136 19.40 -8.07 2.98
N THR A 137 19.89 -6.88 2.66
CA THR A 137 20.26 -5.86 3.66
C THR A 137 19.04 -5.07 4.17
N PHE A 138 17.90 -5.21 3.51
CA PHE A 138 16.66 -4.52 3.86
C PHE A 138 15.68 -5.49 4.52
N SER A 139 15.23 -5.15 5.72
CA SER A 139 14.26 -5.94 6.48
C SER A 139 12.93 -5.19 6.60
N LYS A 140 11.85 -5.94 6.85
CA LYS A 140 10.49 -5.41 7.10
C LYS A 140 10.50 -4.21 8.06
N ILE A 141 11.21 -4.34 9.19
CA ILE A 141 11.24 -3.30 10.23
C ILE A 141 11.81 -1.96 9.72
N ASN A 142 12.68 -1.98 8.71
CA ASN A 142 13.21 -0.76 8.15
C ASN A 142 12.14 0.03 7.37
N PHE A 143 11.23 -0.65 6.69
CA PHE A 143 10.13 -0.02 5.97
C PHE A 143 9.02 0.42 6.92
N VAL A 144 8.61 -0.43 7.86
CA VAL A 144 7.58 -0.11 8.87
C VAL A 144 7.96 1.12 9.72
N ASN A 145 9.24 1.27 10.08
CA ASN A 145 9.71 2.44 10.83
C ASN A 145 9.84 3.72 9.97
N GLY A 146 9.55 3.64 8.67
CA GLY A 146 9.71 4.75 7.72
C GLY A 146 11.16 5.12 7.46
N ASN A 147 12.12 4.20 7.66
CA ASN A 147 13.52 4.44 7.31
C ASN A 147 13.72 4.35 5.79
N TRP A 148 12.95 3.49 5.14
CA TRP A 148 12.94 3.30 3.68
C TRP A 148 11.51 3.28 3.15
N LYS A 149 11.35 3.74 1.92
CA LYS A 149 10.11 3.71 1.14
C LYS A 149 10.42 3.17 -0.25
N LEU A 150 9.61 2.24 -0.75
CA LEU A 150 9.66 1.80 -2.14
C LEU A 150 9.10 2.93 -3.02
N LEU A 151 9.90 3.39 -3.97
CA LEU A 151 9.49 4.41 -4.94
C LEU A 151 9.10 3.81 -6.28
N LYS A 152 9.86 2.82 -6.75
CA LYS A 152 9.59 2.06 -7.96
C LYS A 152 10.18 0.66 -7.86
N THR A 153 9.54 -0.33 -8.45
CA THR A 153 10.16 -1.65 -8.64
C THR A 153 11.15 -1.64 -9.80
N ALA A 154 12.02 -2.66 -9.84
CA ALA A 154 12.89 -2.90 -10.98
C ALA A 154 12.11 -2.93 -12.31
N GLU A 155 10.96 -3.62 -12.33
CA GLU A 155 10.11 -3.71 -13.53
C GLU A 155 9.55 -2.34 -13.95
N GLU A 156 9.10 -1.52 -12.99
CA GLU A 156 8.63 -0.16 -13.27
C GLU A 156 9.75 0.79 -13.75
N ILE A 157 11.01 0.51 -13.39
CA ILE A 157 12.18 1.26 -13.85
C ILE A 157 12.55 0.85 -15.26
N ASP A 158 12.57 -0.45 -15.56
CA ASP A 158 12.83 -0.98 -16.89
C ASP A 158 11.81 -0.46 -17.91
N GLU A 159 10.53 -0.42 -17.54
CA GLU A 159 9.48 0.21 -18.35
C GLU A 159 9.75 1.70 -18.59
N TRP A 160 10.25 2.42 -17.58
CA TRP A 160 10.47 3.86 -17.66
C TRP A 160 11.69 4.25 -18.51
N LEU A 161 12.77 3.48 -18.40
CA LEU A 161 13.95 3.66 -19.24
C LEU A 161 13.69 3.28 -20.71
N GLY A 162 12.52 2.68 -20.97
CA GLY A 162 12.17 2.05 -22.22
C GLY A 162 12.93 0.73 -22.29
N ALA A 163 12.20 -0.37 -22.48
CA ALA A 163 12.80 -1.61 -22.95
C ALA A 163 13.46 -1.32 -24.30
N SER A 164 14.72 -0.86 -24.28
CA SER A 164 15.54 -0.62 -25.46
C SER A 164 16.11 -1.95 -25.93
N ASP A 165 15.23 -2.92 -26.19
CA ASP A 165 15.58 -4.15 -26.89
C ASP A 165 14.67 -4.26 -28.11
N ASP A 166 14.95 -3.41 -29.10
CA ASP A 166 14.62 -3.68 -30.49
C ASP A 166 15.90 -3.52 -31.34
N LYS A 167 16.61 -4.66 -31.41
CA LYS A 167 17.55 -5.17 -32.44
C LYS A 167 19.00 -4.71 -32.49
#